data_AF-A0A2J6PXY1-F1
#
_entry.id   AF-A0A2J6PXY1-F1
#
_cell.length_a   1.000
_cell.length_b   1.000
_cell.length_c   1.000
_cell.angle_alpha   90.00
_cell.angle_beta   90.00
_cell.angle_gamma   90.00
#
_symmetry.space_group_name_H-M   'P 1'
#
loop_
_entity.id
_entity.type
_entity.pdbx_description
1 polymer ?
#
loop_
_entity_poly.entity_id
_entity_poly.type
_entity_poly.pdbx_seq_one_letter_code
_entity_poly.pdbx_strand_id
1 'polypeptide(L)'
;MPPTTPPLDFDHLPGQEIPTKYKVAIRQLYSFAKVPIESLMARYRLGKSLINRVLSYDKPERSRAGRTGRSTILSDSRIDEIIEYLSESPLLFLDGYGKSGAFLQTDYLSQILEYLQPIIAIFALITRTLNGSPEPLFMEDGNSAHGHKSAYNCCAKYRAKHGISLLPHPSTSPDMNPIEKCWRRLKQKLYRRLHQPLTVEEMKQAVLEEWEAIPQEWINNLIVQQEHWVTVLMQRHGWSTPN
;
A
#
# COMPACT_ATOMS: atom_id res chain seq x y z
N MET A 1 22.94 -8.81 17.73
CA MET A 1 21.92 -9.87 17.68
C MET A 1 21.38 -9.93 16.26
N PRO A 2 21.21 -11.11 15.65
CA PRO A 2 20.50 -11.20 14.38
C PRO A 2 19.05 -10.69 14.59
N PRO A 3 18.49 -9.89 13.68
CA PRO A 3 17.13 -9.40 13.81
C PRO A 3 16.16 -10.59 13.69
N THR A 4 15.56 -10.95 14.82
CA THR A 4 14.52 -11.98 14.89
C THR A 4 13.29 -11.47 14.15
N THR A 5 12.88 -12.19 13.11
CA THR A 5 11.60 -11.94 12.41
C THR A 5 10.46 -11.98 13.44
N PRO A 6 9.49 -11.04 13.39
CA PRO A 6 8.34 -11.05 14.31
C PRO A 6 7.66 -12.43 14.31
N PRO A 7 7.14 -12.90 15.45
CA PRO A 7 6.51 -14.21 15.53
C PRO A 7 5.35 -14.31 14.53
N LEU A 8 5.34 -15.36 13.73
CA LEU A 8 4.17 -15.71 12.94
C LEU A 8 3.13 -16.26 13.93
N ASP A 9 2.09 -15.49 14.22
CA ASP A 9 0.98 -15.82 15.11
C ASP A 9 -0.03 -16.80 14.48
N PHE A 10 0.47 -17.72 13.65
CA PHE A 10 -0.36 -18.61 12.83
C PHE A 10 -0.11 -20.07 13.19
N ASP A 11 -0.96 -20.60 14.07
CA ASP A 11 -1.06 -22.03 14.39
C ASP A 11 -2.32 -22.62 13.77
N HIS A 12 -2.17 -23.15 12.56
CA HIS A 12 -3.29 -23.77 11.86
C HIS A 12 -3.60 -25.16 12.42
N LEU A 13 -4.80 -25.33 12.99
CA LEU A 13 -5.30 -26.64 13.39
C LEU A 13 -5.87 -27.41 12.19
N PRO A 14 -5.54 -28.70 12.01
CA PRO A 14 -6.09 -29.51 10.92
C PRO A 14 -7.62 -29.47 10.88
N GLY A 15 -8.18 -29.15 9.71
CA GLY A 15 -9.63 -29.07 9.49
C GLY A 15 -10.26 -27.69 9.70
N GLN A 16 -9.51 -26.70 10.20
CA GLN A 16 -9.98 -25.32 10.30
C GLN A 16 -9.85 -24.57 8.96
N GLU A 17 -10.53 -23.44 8.82
CA GLU A 17 -10.33 -22.57 7.67
C GLU A 17 -9.09 -21.68 7.87
N ILE A 18 -8.30 -21.49 6.80
CA ILE A 18 -7.21 -20.51 6.80
C ILE A 18 -7.82 -19.10 6.65
N PRO A 19 -7.58 -18.15 7.57
CA PRO A 19 -8.05 -16.78 7.41
C PRO A 19 -7.56 -16.14 6.12
N THR A 20 -8.41 -15.30 5.50
CA THR A 20 -8.16 -14.70 4.19
C THR A 20 -6.84 -13.93 4.12
N LYS A 21 -6.46 -13.22 5.19
CA LYS A 21 -5.16 -12.51 5.28
C LYS A 21 -3.94 -13.43 5.06
N TYR A 22 -3.98 -14.67 5.55
CA TYR A 22 -2.88 -15.63 5.38
C TYR A 22 -2.94 -16.34 4.02
N LYS A 23 -4.15 -16.62 3.49
CA LYS A 23 -4.32 -17.13 2.11
C LYS A 23 -3.72 -16.14 1.09
N VAL A 24 -3.99 -14.84 1.27
CA VAL A 24 -3.47 -13.76 0.42
C VAL A 24 -1.94 -13.66 0.55
N ALA A 25 -1.41 -13.67 1.77
CA ALA A 25 0.03 -13.63 2.00
C ALA A 25 0.76 -14.84 1.38
N ILE A 26 0.22 -16.06 1.50
CA ILE A 26 0.78 -17.28 0.88
C ILE A 26 0.83 -17.15 -0.64
N ARG A 27 -0.26 -16.69 -1.26
CA ARG A 27 -0.29 -16.44 -2.71
C ARG A 27 0.75 -15.41 -3.09
N GLN A 28 0.82 -14.30 -2.37
CA GLN A 28 1.75 -13.23 -2.66
C GLN A 28 3.20 -13.68 -2.56
N LEU A 29 3.56 -14.43 -1.52
CA LEU A 29 4.91 -14.94 -1.34
C LEU A 29 5.30 -15.96 -2.43
N TYR A 30 4.38 -16.81 -2.87
CA TYR A 30 4.62 -17.76 -3.95
C TYR A 30 4.69 -17.08 -5.33
N SER A 31 3.71 -16.24 -5.66
CA SER A 31 3.56 -15.65 -6.99
C SER A 31 4.52 -14.48 -7.21
N PHE A 32 4.73 -13.61 -6.21
CA PHE A 32 5.56 -12.41 -6.30
C PHE A 32 6.99 -12.64 -5.80
N ALA A 33 7.17 -13.12 -4.57
CA ALA A 33 8.50 -13.31 -3.98
C ALA A 33 9.18 -14.64 -4.39
N LYS A 34 8.54 -15.42 -5.27
CA LYS A 34 9.00 -16.74 -5.76
C LYS A 34 9.46 -17.68 -4.65
N VAL A 35 8.87 -17.55 -3.45
CA VAL A 35 9.23 -18.34 -2.29
C VAL A 35 8.86 -19.81 -2.58
N PRO A 36 9.82 -20.75 -2.47
CA PRO A 36 9.54 -22.16 -2.73
C PRO A 36 8.42 -22.69 -1.83
N ILE A 37 7.61 -23.62 -2.35
CA ILE A 37 6.49 -24.23 -1.61
C ILE A 37 6.96 -24.79 -0.26
N GLU A 38 8.14 -25.40 -0.21
CA GLU A 38 8.69 -25.98 1.02
C GLU A 38 9.01 -24.91 2.08
N SER A 39 9.43 -23.72 1.66
CA SER A 39 9.62 -22.57 2.55
C SER A 39 8.30 -22.00 3.05
N LEU A 40 7.24 -22.03 2.23
CA LEU A 40 5.89 -21.63 2.66
C LEU A 40 5.28 -22.64 3.63
N MET A 41 5.50 -23.93 3.40
CA MET A 41 5.08 -25.00 4.30
C MET A 41 5.74 -24.87 5.67
N ALA A 42 7.06 -24.66 5.69
CA ALA A 42 7.81 -24.44 6.93
C ALA A 42 7.36 -23.16 7.65
N ARG A 43 7.15 -22.07 6.91
CA ARG A 43 6.76 -20.78 7.46
C ARG A 43 5.37 -20.82 8.08
N TYR A 44 4.37 -21.30 7.35
CA TYR A 44 2.97 -21.28 7.80
C TYR A 44 2.52 -22.57 8.51
N ARG A 45 3.44 -23.53 8.71
CA ARG A 45 3.15 -24.85 9.30
C ARG A 45 2.00 -25.57 8.58
N LEU A 46 1.95 -25.45 7.25
CA LEU A 46 0.91 -26.01 6.40
C LEU A 46 1.43 -27.20 5.59
N GLY A 47 0.56 -28.18 5.34
CA GLY A 47 0.86 -29.28 4.42
C GLY A 47 0.88 -28.83 2.96
N LYS A 48 1.70 -29.50 2.14
CA LYS A 48 1.87 -29.22 0.71
C LYS A 48 0.56 -29.16 -0.08
N SER A 49 -0.35 -30.08 0.21
CA SER A 49 -1.67 -30.15 -0.43
C SER A 49 -2.52 -28.91 -0.14
N LEU A 50 -2.41 -28.34 1.07
CA LEU A 50 -3.15 -27.16 1.48
C LEU A 50 -2.54 -25.89 0.89
N ILE A 51 -1.20 -25.80 0.85
CA ILE A 51 -0.49 -24.74 0.12
C ILE A 51 -0.90 -24.76 -1.36
N ASN A 52 -0.81 -25.90 -2.03
CA ASN A 52 -1.22 -26.03 -3.42
C ASN A 52 -2.70 -25.70 -3.63
N ARG A 53 -3.58 -26.01 -2.66
CA ARG A 53 -5.00 -25.62 -2.71
C ARG A 53 -5.18 -24.10 -2.59
N VAL A 54 -4.42 -23.44 -1.72
CA VAL A 54 -4.42 -21.97 -1.60
C VAL A 54 -3.91 -21.32 -2.89
N LEU A 55 -2.85 -21.87 -3.49
CA LEU A 55 -2.21 -21.38 -4.70
C LEU A 55 -3.02 -21.65 -5.99
N SER A 56 -3.74 -22.76 -6.05
CA SER A 56 -4.62 -23.11 -7.19
C SER A 56 -6.00 -22.43 -7.14
N TYR A 57 -6.28 -21.68 -6.07
CA TYR A 57 -7.57 -21.01 -5.89
C TYR A 57 -7.58 -19.69 -6.65
N ASP A 58 -8.03 -19.74 -7.91
CA ASP A 58 -8.06 -18.61 -8.84
C ASP A 58 -9.42 -17.88 -8.86
N LYS A 59 -10.23 -18.06 -7.81
CA LYS A 59 -11.55 -17.42 -7.68
C LYS A 59 -11.49 -16.25 -6.71
N PRO A 60 -11.93 -15.03 -7.10
CA PRO A 60 -12.22 -13.98 -6.15
C PRO A 60 -13.31 -14.47 -5.20
N GLU A 61 -13.06 -14.38 -3.89
CA GLU A 61 -14.03 -14.70 -2.85
C GLU A 61 -15.22 -13.74 -3.02
N ARG A 62 -16.43 -14.31 -3.08
CA ARG A 62 -17.62 -13.65 -3.64
C ARG A 62 -18.06 -12.44 -2.80
N SER A 63 -18.05 -11.25 -3.39
CA SER A 63 -19.17 -10.31 -3.28
C SER A 63 -20.01 -10.41 -4.56
N ARG A 64 -21.27 -10.84 -4.45
CA ARG A 64 -22.24 -10.83 -5.56
C ARG A 64 -22.75 -9.38 -5.73
N ALA A 65 -23.11 -8.84 -6.91
CA ALA A 65 -23.28 -9.40 -8.26
C ALA A 65 -23.11 -8.31 -9.35
N GLY A 66 -22.62 -8.71 -10.54
CA GLY A 66 -23.12 -8.18 -11.82
C GLY A 66 -22.15 -7.42 -12.75
N ARG A 67 -21.29 -8.14 -13.51
CA ARG A 67 -21.13 -8.02 -14.99
C ARG A 67 -19.97 -8.89 -15.49
N THR A 68 -20.18 -9.53 -16.64
CA THR A 68 -19.24 -10.43 -17.32
C THR A 68 -18.28 -9.66 -18.22
N GLY A 69 -16.97 -9.81 -18.00
CA GLY A 69 -15.87 -9.39 -18.86
C GLY A 69 -14.73 -10.42 -18.83
N ARG A 70 -14.10 -10.65 -19.97
CA ARG A 70 -13.21 -11.78 -20.30
C ARG A 70 -11.90 -11.78 -19.49
N SER A 71 -11.51 -12.95 -18.98
CA SER A 71 -10.24 -13.20 -18.27
C SER A 71 -9.04 -13.05 -19.22
N THR A 72 -8.06 -12.25 -18.82
CA THR A 72 -6.73 -12.20 -19.43
C THR A 72 -5.72 -12.71 -18.42
N ILE A 73 -5.20 -13.91 -18.67
CA ILE A 73 -4.01 -14.47 -18.03
C ILE A 73 -2.86 -13.46 -18.19
N LEU A 74 -2.19 -13.12 -17.09
CA LEU A 74 -1.07 -12.17 -17.07
C LEU A 74 0.19 -12.84 -17.64
N SER A 75 0.83 -12.23 -18.63
CA SER A 75 2.11 -12.68 -19.22
C SER A 75 3.30 -12.37 -18.31
N ASP A 76 4.44 -13.02 -18.53
CA ASP A 76 5.69 -12.76 -17.79
C ASP A 76 6.13 -11.29 -17.88
N SER A 77 5.85 -10.61 -19.01
CA SER A 77 6.07 -9.16 -19.14
C SER A 77 5.21 -8.31 -18.18
N ARG A 78 4.02 -8.79 -17.83
CA ARG A 78 3.10 -8.15 -16.87
C ARG A 78 3.51 -8.45 -15.42
N ILE A 79 4.22 -9.55 -15.21
CA ILE A 79 4.86 -9.88 -13.93
C ILE A 79 6.10 -9.00 -13.74
N ASP A 80 6.89 -8.76 -14.80
CA ASP A 80 8.02 -7.82 -14.77
C ASP A 80 7.55 -6.37 -14.56
N GLU A 81 6.42 -5.97 -15.14
CA GLU A 81 5.77 -4.67 -14.91
C GLU A 81 5.31 -4.49 -13.45
N ILE A 82 4.83 -5.58 -12.83
CA ILE A 82 4.48 -5.65 -11.39
C ILE A 82 5.73 -5.59 -10.50
N ILE A 83 6.83 -6.19 -10.93
CA ILE A 83 8.12 -6.22 -10.22
C ILE A 83 8.85 -4.87 -10.33
N GLU A 84 8.69 -4.17 -11.44
CA GLU A 84 9.30 -2.86 -11.68
C GLU A 84 8.52 -1.74 -10.97
N TYR A 85 7.18 -1.84 -10.86
CA TYR A 85 6.36 -0.78 -10.27
C TYR A 85 4.91 -1.19 -9.91
N LEU A 86 4.65 -1.56 -8.65
CA LEU A 86 3.31 -1.41 -8.06
C LEU A 86 3.39 -0.39 -6.94
N SER A 87 3.03 0.87 -7.25
CA SER A 87 3.05 1.97 -6.28
C SER A 87 1.65 2.50 -5.94
N GLU A 88 0.59 2.00 -6.58
CA GLU A 88 -0.78 2.32 -6.21
C GLU A 88 -1.24 1.44 -5.05
N SER A 89 -1.21 2.00 -3.85
CA SER A 89 -1.99 1.45 -2.75
C SER A 89 -3.49 1.59 -3.05
N PRO A 90 -4.33 0.70 -2.53
CA PRO A 90 -5.77 0.88 -2.61
C PRO A 90 -6.16 2.21 -1.97
N LEU A 91 -7.12 2.89 -2.59
CA LEU A 91 -7.70 4.09 -2.03
C LEU A 91 -8.63 3.74 -0.87
N LEU A 92 -8.34 4.28 0.31
CA LEU A 92 -9.14 4.07 1.52
C LEU A 92 -10.06 5.25 1.77
N PHE A 93 -11.34 4.96 2.06
CA PHE A 93 -12.26 5.93 2.64
C PHE A 93 -12.21 5.77 4.16
N LEU A 94 -11.89 6.86 4.85
CA LEU A 94 -11.59 6.86 6.28
C LEU A 94 -12.73 7.51 7.05
N ASP A 95 -12.96 7.02 8.26
CA ASP A 95 -13.93 7.58 9.20
C ASP A 95 -13.21 8.26 10.37
N GLY A 96 -13.59 9.50 10.69
CA GLY A 96 -13.08 10.22 11.85
C GLY A 96 -14.01 10.04 13.05
N TYR A 97 -13.49 9.52 14.16
CA TYR A 97 -14.27 9.26 15.38
C TYR A 97 -14.07 10.32 16.46
N GLY A 98 -13.30 11.36 16.17
CA GLY A 98 -13.12 12.51 17.03
C GLY A 98 -14.31 13.45 17.06
N LYS A 99 -14.20 14.49 17.90
CA LYS A 99 -15.21 15.54 18.02
C LYS A 99 -15.50 16.14 16.63
N SER A 100 -16.78 16.19 16.26
CA SER A 100 -17.24 16.71 14.96
C SER A 100 -16.67 15.95 13.75
N GLY A 101 -16.35 14.65 13.89
CA GLY A 101 -15.79 13.83 12.82
C GLY A 101 -14.30 14.06 12.57
N ALA A 102 -13.61 14.71 13.51
CA ALA A 102 -12.16 14.91 13.40
C ALA A 102 -11.43 13.57 13.36
N PHE A 103 -10.49 13.43 12.44
CA PHE A 103 -9.67 12.23 12.29
C PHE A 103 -8.54 12.23 13.32
N LEU A 104 -8.53 11.23 14.21
CA LEU A 104 -7.60 11.13 15.33
C LEU A 104 -6.38 10.25 15.02
N GLN A 105 -5.38 10.31 15.90
CA GLN A 105 -4.22 9.42 15.84
C GLN A 105 -4.59 7.94 16.01
N THR A 106 -5.62 7.65 16.82
CA THR A 106 -6.18 6.29 16.97
C THR A 106 -6.86 5.80 15.69
N ASP A 107 -7.47 6.73 14.95
CA ASP A 107 -8.13 6.44 13.68
C ASP A 107 -7.07 6.15 12.61
N TYR A 108 -6.02 6.98 12.54
CA TYR A 108 -4.85 6.75 11.67
C TYR A 108 -4.19 5.40 11.94
N LEU A 109 -3.97 5.06 13.21
CA LEU A 109 -3.38 3.79 13.61
C LEU A 109 -4.21 2.59 13.11
N SER A 110 -5.49 2.56 13.45
CA SER A 110 -6.36 1.41 13.20
C SER A 110 -6.78 1.27 11.74
N GLN A 111 -7.01 2.37 11.03
CA GLN A 111 -7.51 2.34 9.65
C GLN A 111 -6.40 2.37 8.61
N ILE A 112 -5.23 2.94 8.92
CA ILE A 112 -4.14 3.12 7.95
C ILE A 112 -2.92 2.29 8.31
N LEU A 113 -2.30 2.51 9.47
CA LEU A 113 -1.04 1.83 9.80
C LEU A 113 -1.23 0.32 9.93
N GLU A 114 -2.28 -0.14 10.60
CA GLU A 114 -2.59 -1.58 10.72
C GLU A 114 -2.94 -2.22 9.37
N TYR A 115 -3.64 -1.48 8.50
CA TYR A 115 -3.98 -1.94 7.16
C TYR A 115 -2.73 -2.07 6.25
N LEU A 116 -1.85 -1.06 6.29
CA LEU A 116 -0.66 -1.01 5.44
C LEU A 116 0.47 -1.90 5.92
N GLN A 117 0.53 -2.27 7.21
CA GLN A 117 1.59 -3.09 7.78
C GLN A 117 1.93 -4.35 6.97
N PRO A 118 0.98 -5.23 6.60
CA PRO A 118 1.28 -6.41 5.80
C PRO A 118 1.82 -6.05 4.40
N ILE A 119 1.33 -4.96 3.80
CA ILE A 119 1.77 -4.49 2.47
C ILE A 119 3.23 -4.02 2.55
N ILE A 120 3.55 -3.17 3.54
CA ILE A 120 4.90 -2.67 3.78
C ILE A 120 5.87 -3.83 4.07
N ALA A 121 5.46 -4.80 4.89
CA ALA A 121 6.29 -5.96 5.22
C ALA A 121 6.60 -6.83 3.98
N ILE A 122 5.63 -7.01 3.10
CA ILE A 122 5.84 -7.73 1.83
C ILE A 122 6.76 -6.93 0.91
N PHE A 123 6.51 -5.63 0.77
CA PHE A 123 7.34 -4.75 -0.04
C PHE A 123 8.79 -4.77 0.44
N ALA A 124 9.03 -4.69 1.75
CA ALA A 124 10.36 -4.79 2.35
C ALA A 124 11.05 -6.13 2.07
N LEU A 125 10.29 -7.24 2.12
CA LEU A 125 10.82 -8.55 1.79
C LEU A 125 11.25 -8.64 0.31
N ILE A 126 10.42 -8.11 -0.59
CA ILE A 126 10.69 -8.09 -2.03
C ILE A 126 11.93 -7.25 -2.32
N THR A 127 11.99 -6.00 -1.82
CA THR A 127 13.12 -5.09 -2.09
C THR A 127 14.44 -5.64 -1.55
N ARG A 128 14.42 -6.27 -0.36
CA ARG A 128 15.59 -6.94 0.21
C ARG A 128 16.06 -8.12 -0.64
N THR A 129 15.12 -8.93 -1.13
CA THR A 129 15.43 -10.14 -1.91
C THR A 129 15.96 -9.80 -3.29
N LEU A 130 15.40 -8.78 -3.95
CA LEU A 130 15.74 -8.44 -5.33
C LEU A 130 17.00 -7.56 -5.44
N ASN A 131 17.10 -6.53 -4.60
CA ASN A 131 18.06 -5.45 -4.83
C ASN A 131 19.15 -5.37 -3.75
N GLY A 132 19.09 -6.22 -2.71
CA GLY A 132 19.94 -6.08 -1.53
C GLY A 132 19.80 -4.72 -0.83
N SER A 133 18.73 -3.97 -1.17
CA SER A 133 18.53 -2.57 -0.83
C SER A 133 18.13 -2.41 0.64
N PRO A 134 18.36 -1.23 1.25
CA PRO A 134 17.82 -0.91 2.56
C PRO A 134 16.29 -1.01 2.60
N GLU A 135 15.75 -1.12 3.82
CA GLU A 135 14.31 -1.15 4.09
C GLU A 135 13.57 -0.02 3.34
N PRO A 136 12.36 -0.30 2.82
CA PRO A 136 11.58 0.71 2.14
C PRO A 136 11.23 1.86 3.09
N LEU A 137 11.28 3.08 2.55
CA LEU A 137 10.97 4.29 3.29
C LEU A 137 9.50 4.66 3.10
N PHE A 138 8.82 4.94 4.21
CA PHE A 138 7.43 5.37 4.26
C PHE A 138 7.36 6.90 4.32
N MET A 139 6.69 7.52 3.36
CA MET A 139 6.54 8.97 3.29
C MET A 139 5.14 9.38 3.77
N GLU A 140 5.09 10.29 4.75
CA GLU A 140 3.85 10.91 5.22
C GLU A 140 4.11 12.41 5.49
N ASP A 141 3.06 13.23 5.44
CA ASP A 141 3.19 14.67 5.71
C ASP A 141 3.23 14.97 7.23
N GLY A 142 3.29 16.26 7.58
CA GLY A 142 3.34 16.71 8.98
C GLY A 142 2.01 16.69 9.73
N ASN A 143 0.95 16.03 9.24
CA ASN A 143 -0.36 16.04 9.89
C ASN A 143 -0.28 15.54 11.34
N SER A 144 -0.98 16.24 12.25
CA SER A 144 -1.01 15.89 13.68
C SER A 144 -1.56 14.48 13.97
N ALA A 145 -2.40 13.93 13.07
CA ALA A 145 -2.92 12.56 13.16
C ALA A 145 -1.80 11.51 13.00
N HIS A 146 -0.68 11.85 12.37
CA HIS A 146 0.44 10.91 12.21
C HIS A 146 1.26 10.73 13.50
N GLY A 147 1.10 11.61 14.49
CA GLY A 147 1.65 11.39 15.83
C GLY A 147 3.17 11.55 15.97
N HIS A 148 3.80 12.43 15.17
CA HIS A 148 5.26 12.66 15.19
C HIS A 148 5.79 13.40 16.43
N LYS A 149 4.92 14.06 17.20
CA LYS A 149 5.33 14.96 18.29
C LYS A 149 5.99 14.26 19.49
N SER A 150 5.82 12.95 19.63
CA SER A 150 6.36 12.19 20.75
C SER A 150 6.63 10.75 20.39
N ALA A 151 7.79 10.22 20.80
CA ALA A 151 8.12 8.80 20.67
C ALA A 151 7.16 7.90 21.48
N TYR A 152 6.44 8.46 22.46
CA TYR A 152 5.46 7.73 23.25
C TYR A 152 4.08 7.63 22.59
N ASN A 153 3.87 8.34 21.48
CA ASN A 153 2.63 8.31 20.71
C ASN A 153 2.31 6.90 20.18
N CYS A 154 1.03 6.56 20.07
CA CYS A 154 0.60 5.25 19.58
C CYS A 154 1.12 4.94 18.16
N CYS A 155 1.08 5.91 17.25
CA CYS A 155 1.54 5.74 15.88
C CYS A 155 3.07 5.61 15.81
N ALA A 156 3.79 6.41 16.61
CA ALA A 156 5.25 6.33 16.70
C ALA A 156 5.71 4.97 17.24
N LYS A 157 5.09 4.49 18.33
CA LYS A 157 5.34 3.15 18.89
C LYS A 157 5.03 2.04 17.89
N TYR A 158 3.92 2.17 17.15
CA TYR A 158 3.53 1.18 16.14
C TYR A 158 4.56 1.08 15.02
N ARG A 159 4.95 2.23 14.43
CA ARG A 159 5.99 2.27 13.39
C ARG A 159 7.30 1.66 13.87
N ALA A 160 7.75 2.02 15.09
CA ALA A 160 8.97 1.44 15.68
C ALA A 160 8.86 -0.08 15.89
N LYS A 161 7.73 -0.57 16.39
CA LYS A 161 7.47 -2.01 16.60
C LYS A 161 7.48 -2.80 15.29
N HIS A 162 6.97 -2.21 14.21
CA HIS A 162 6.82 -2.86 12.91
C HIS A 162 7.96 -2.53 11.92
N GLY A 163 9.01 -1.82 12.36
CA GLY A 163 10.16 -1.50 11.52
C GLY A 163 9.85 -0.52 10.38
N ILE A 164 8.78 0.26 10.48
CA ILE A 164 8.40 1.23 9.45
C ILE A 164 9.31 2.45 9.57
N SER A 165 10.24 2.58 8.62
CA SER A 165 11.18 3.70 8.56
C SER A 165 10.57 4.86 7.78
N LEU A 166 10.63 6.07 8.33
CA LEU A 166 10.06 7.26 7.68
C LEU A 166 11.06 7.92 6.73
N LEU A 167 10.60 8.33 5.56
CA LEU A 167 11.32 9.27 4.71
C LEU A 167 11.21 10.67 5.33
N PRO A 168 12.33 11.35 5.61
CA PRO A 168 12.28 12.75 6.06
C PRO A 168 11.58 13.62 5.01
N HIS A 169 10.46 14.21 5.39
CA HIS A 169 9.72 15.14 4.53
C HIS A 169 9.66 16.52 5.19
N PRO A 170 10.01 17.60 4.48
CA PRO A 170 9.94 18.95 5.03
C PRO A 170 8.49 19.36 5.31
N SER A 171 8.29 20.05 6.44
CA SER A 171 7.00 20.65 6.76
C SER A 171 6.52 21.58 5.63
N THR A 172 5.20 21.67 5.44
CA THR A 172 4.57 22.62 4.51
C THR A 172 5.10 22.58 3.07
N SER A 173 5.53 21.41 2.59
CA SER A 173 6.11 21.23 1.25
C SER A 173 5.29 20.26 0.38
N PRO A 174 4.01 20.58 0.09
CA PRO A 174 3.14 19.70 -0.70
C PRO A 174 3.66 19.47 -2.12
N ASP A 175 4.43 20.41 -2.66
CA ASP A 175 5.11 20.30 -3.96
C ASP A 175 6.17 19.19 -4.02
N MET A 176 6.71 18.81 -2.85
CA MET A 176 7.65 17.70 -2.71
C MET A 176 6.97 16.34 -2.49
N ASN A 177 5.64 16.30 -2.35
CA ASN A 177 4.89 15.07 -2.11
C ASN A 177 4.23 14.56 -3.41
N PRO A 178 4.67 13.42 -3.98
CA PRO A 178 4.11 12.88 -5.22
C PRO A 178 2.59 12.64 -5.16
N ILE A 179 2.05 12.31 -3.97
CA ILE A 179 0.62 12.05 -3.81
C ILE A 179 -0.23 13.29 -4.13
N GLU A 180 0.29 14.49 -3.91
CA GLU A 180 -0.42 15.75 -4.22
C GLU A 180 -0.65 15.92 -5.72
N LYS A 181 0.28 15.41 -6.54
CA LYS A 181 0.13 15.39 -8.00
C LYS A 181 -0.94 14.38 -8.41
N CYS A 182 -1.00 13.22 -7.76
CA CYS A 182 -2.08 12.25 -7.94
C CYS A 182 -3.44 12.88 -7.59
N TRP A 183 -3.55 13.54 -6.44
CA TRP A 183 -4.78 14.25 -6.04
C TRP A 183 -5.19 15.36 -7.01
N ARG A 184 -4.23 16.14 -7.52
CA ARG A 184 -4.52 17.16 -8.53
C ARG A 184 -5.07 16.55 -9.81
N ARG A 185 -4.44 15.47 -10.31
CA ARG A 185 -4.92 14.74 -11.49
C ARG A 185 -6.33 14.20 -11.26
N LEU A 186 -6.56 13.56 -10.12
CA LEU A 186 -7.85 13.00 -9.72
C LEU A 186 -8.95 14.06 -9.73
N LYS A 187 -8.74 15.20 -9.07
CA LYS A 187 -9.69 16.33 -9.05
C LYS A 187 -9.99 16.87 -10.45
N GLN A 188 -8.96 17.02 -11.29
CA GLN A 188 -9.14 17.48 -12.67
C GLN A 188 -9.97 16.50 -13.51
N LYS A 189 -9.77 15.20 -13.30
CA LYS A 189 -10.52 14.16 -14.00
C LYS A 189 -11.97 14.12 -13.55
N LEU A 190 -12.22 14.12 -12.24
CA LEU A 190 -13.55 14.21 -11.65
C LEU A 190 -14.33 15.42 -12.19
N TYR A 191 -13.70 16.60 -12.22
CA TYR A 191 -14.32 17.82 -12.75
C TYR A 191 -14.71 17.72 -14.24
N ARG A 192 -13.96 16.94 -15.02
CA ARG A 192 -14.17 16.76 -16.47
C ARG A 192 -15.08 15.58 -16.81
N ARG A 193 -15.58 14.84 -15.81
CA ARG A 193 -16.51 13.73 -16.06
C ARG A 193 -17.78 14.24 -16.73
N LEU A 194 -18.24 13.50 -17.74
CA LEU A 194 -19.48 13.80 -18.45
C LEU A 194 -20.69 13.75 -17.51
N HIS A 195 -20.69 12.77 -16.60
CA HIS A 195 -21.70 12.61 -15.57
C HIS A 195 -21.10 12.96 -14.21
N GLN A 196 -21.58 14.04 -13.61
CA GLN A 196 -21.16 14.49 -12.29
C GLN A 196 -21.90 13.69 -11.21
N PRO A 197 -21.19 13.19 -10.18
CA PRO A 197 -21.82 12.48 -9.08
C PRO A 197 -22.73 13.41 -8.26
N LEU A 198 -23.92 12.93 -7.91
CA LEU A 198 -24.94 13.66 -7.16
C LEU A 198 -25.09 13.14 -5.72
N THR A 199 -24.59 11.94 -5.44
CA THR A 199 -24.58 11.32 -4.11
C THR A 199 -23.16 11.06 -3.61
N VAL A 200 -23.03 10.80 -2.30
CA VAL A 200 -21.74 10.45 -1.69
C VAL A 200 -21.23 9.13 -2.27
N GLU A 201 -22.12 8.17 -2.47
CA GLU A 201 -21.82 6.85 -3.02
C GLU A 201 -21.34 6.96 -4.48
N GLU A 202 -22.02 7.76 -5.30
CA GLU A 202 -21.58 8.05 -6.66
C GLU A 202 -20.24 8.78 -6.68
N MET A 203 -20.00 9.69 -5.75
CA MET A 203 -18.71 10.37 -5.62
C MET A 203 -17.61 9.38 -5.25
N LYS A 204 -17.83 8.50 -4.25
CA LYS A 204 -16.87 7.46 -3.86
C LYS A 204 -16.54 6.57 -5.06
N GLN A 205 -17.55 6.15 -5.82
CA GLN A 205 -17.36 5.33 -7.00
C GLN A 205 -16.58 6.06 -8.10
N ALA A 206 -16.92 7.31 -8.39
CA ALA A 206 -16.20 8.13 -9.37
C ALA A 206 -14.74 8.34 -8.96
N VAL A 207 -14.48 8.59 -7.68
CA VAL A 207 -13.13 8.75 -7.12
C VAL A 207 -12.32 7.46 -7.30
N LEU A 208 -12.89 6.29 -7.01
CA LEU A 208 -12.24 5.00 -7.23
C LEU A 208 -11.92 4.77 -8.72
N GLU A 209 -12.88 5.03 -9.61
CA GLU A 209 -12.67 4.89 -11.06
C GLU A 209 -11.54 5.76 -11.59
N GLU A 210 -11.49 7.03 -11.17
CA GLU A 210 -10.44 7.95 -11.62
C GLU A 210 -9.09 7.66 -10.96
N TRP A 211 -9.07 7.04 -9.77
CA TRP A 211 -7.85 6.57 -9.11
C TRP A 211 -7.24 5.39 -9.87
N GLU A 212 -8.04 4.36 -10.15
CA GLU A 212 -7.61 3.18 -10.93
C GLU A 212 -7.27 3.52 -12.39
N ALA A 213 -7.72 4.67 -12.89
CA ALA A 213 -7.38 5.17 -14.22
C ALA A 213 -6.06 5.96 -14.27
N ILE A 214 -5.36 6.13 -13.14
CA ILE A 214 -4.03 6.70 -13.12
C ILE A 214 -3.06 5.67 -13.72
N PRO A 215 -2.28 6.00 -14.76
CA PRO A 215 -1.31 5.07 -15.29
C PRO A 215 -0.19 4.88 -14.28
N GLN A 216 0.13 3.63 -13.95
CA GLN A 216 1.24 3.29 -13.07
C GLN A 216 2.53 3.98 -13.55
N GLU A 217 2.89 3.86 -14.84
CA GLU A 217 4.03 4.56 -15.46
C GLU A 217 4.07 6.08 -15.18
N TRP A 218 2.91 6.73 -15.07
CA TRP A 218 2.86 8.14 -14.74
C TRP A 218 3.28 8.40 -13.29
N ILE A 219 2.81 7.60 -12.33
CA ILE A 219 3.28 7.66 -10.94
C ILE A 219 4.77 7.34 -10.88
N ASN A 220 5.23 6.41 -11.70
CA ASN A 220 6.63 6.03 -11.75
C ASN A 220 7.52 7.22 -12.07
N ASN A 221 7.13 7.94 -13.11
CA ASN A 221 7.82 9.14 -13.52
C ASN A 221 7.79 10.22 -12.43
N LEU A 222 6.74 10.30 -11.60
CA LEU A 222 6.71 11.22 -10.45
C LEU A 222 7.76 10.86 -9.40
N ILE A 223 7.90 9.57 -9.06
CA ILE A 223 8.87 9.13 -8.05
C ILE A 223 10.30 9.35 -8.56
N VAL A 224 10.60 8.98 -9.80
CA VAL A 224 11.93 9.19 -10.42
C VAL A 224 12.29 10.69 -10.48
N GLN A 225 11.31 11.56 -10.73
CA GLN A 225 11.52 13.00 -10.79
C GLN A 225 11.73 13.67 -9.42
N GLN A 226 11.56 12.97 -8.29
CA GLN A 226 11.74 13.59 -6.97
C GLN A 226 13.15 14.19 -6.80
N GLU A 227 14.20 13.56 -7.33
CA GLU A 227 15.57 14.10 -7.27
C GLU A 227 15.68 15.47 -7.98
N HIS A 228 15.00 15.61 -9.12
CA HIS A 228 14.91 16.89 -9.80
C HIS A 228 14.17 17.93 -8.95
N TRP A 229 13.07 17.57 -8.28
CA TRP A 229 12.33 18.51 -7.43
C TRP A 229 13.14 18.98 -6.22
N VAL A 230 13.92 18.08 -5.61
CA VAL A 230 14.87 18.45 -4.54
C VAL A 230 15.88 19.46 -5.06
N THR A 231 16.43 19.23 -6.26
CA THR A 231 17.38 20.15 -6.88
C THR A 231 16.76 21.54 -7.13
N VAL A 232 15.53 21.58 -7.65
CA VAL A 232 14.80 22.84 -7.88
C VAL A 232 14.51 23.56 -6.56
N LEU A 233 14.11 22.83 -5.51
CA LEU A 233 13.87 23.39 -4.17
C LEU A 233 15.16 24.02 -3.60
N MET A 234 16.29 23.35 -3.75
CA MET A 234 17.60 23.85 -3.32
C MET A 234 17.99 25.12 -4.09
N GLN A 235 17.82 25.13 -5.42
CA GLN A 235 18.07 26.31 -6.26
C GLN A 235 17.15 27.48 -5.90
N ARG A 236 15.94 27.17 -5.43
CA ARG A 236 14.97 28.14 -4.94
C ARG A 236 15.14 28.47 -3.47
N HIS A 237 16.21 28.04 -2.80
CA HIS A 237 16.45 28.32 -1.38
C HIS A 237 15.26 27.97 -0.46
N GLY A 238 14.52 26.90 -0.79
CA GLY A 238 13.34 26.47 -0.03
C GLY A 238 12.04 27.17 -0.40
N TRP A 239 12.02 28.07 -1.39
CA TRP A 239 10.78 28.62 -1.95
C TRP A 239 10.04 27.59 -2.80
N SER A 240 8.71 27.73 -2.86
CA SER A 240 7.79 26.83 -3.56
C SER A 240 8.25 26.53 -4.99
N THR A 241 8.18 25.26 -5.40
CA THR A 241 8.46 24.83 -6.77
C THR A 241 7.17 24.89 -7.65
N PRO A 242 7.29 25.04 -8.98
CA PRO A 242 6.12 25.03 -9.87
C PRO A 242 5.56 23.60 -9.97
N ASN A 243 4.23 23.47 -9.90
CA ASN A 243 3.50 22.20 -9.95
C ASN A 243 3.00 21.82 -11.34
#